data_AF-A0A930TU40-F1
#
_entry.id   AF-A0A930TU40-F1
#
_cell.length_a   1.000
_cell.length_b   1.000
_cell.length_c   1.000
_cell.angle_alpha   90.00
_cell.angle_beta   90.00
_cell.angle_gamma   90.00
#
_symmetry.space_group_name_H-M   'P 1'
#
loop_
_entity.id
_entity.type
_entity.pdbx_description
1 polymer ?
#
loop_
_entity_poly.entity_id
_entity_poly.type
_entity_poly.pdbx_seq_one_letter_code
_entity_poly.pdbx_strand_id
1 'polypeptide(L)'
;MSWQPIKELAAVNVTTGFSNMELGGYMDFQNACAQATGQTMDDFPNWFRMDDRVNQIGTGTVAYGCWWNGEMIATFPSLALKNDLASPYCLKSIAAQPLDIYSDPDPTATRLGTVAPGETVQPSSTPALLRDVNGETWIAIATPVEGWVRHGMGGEPGNFECCE
;
A
#
# COMPACT_ATOMS: atom_id res chain seq x y z
N MET A 1 -7.79 7.70 -7.20
CA MET A 1 -8.41 6.90 -6.12
C MET A 1 -9.66 7.59 -5.57
N SER A 2 -10.83 6.93 -5.60
CA SER A 2 -12.10 7.47 -5.08
C SER A 2 -12.56 6.74 -3.81
N TRP A 3 -13.35 7.42 -2.98
CA TRP A 3 -14.02 6.80 -1.83
C TRP A 3 -15.16 5.89 -2.29
N GLN A 4 -15.27 4.72 -1.67
CA GLN A 4 -16.30 3.72 -1.90
C GLN A 4 -17.00 3.33 -0.58
N PRO A 5 -18.28 2.92 -0.60
CA PRO A 5 -18.98 2.47 0.60
C PRO A 5 -18.31 1.26 1.25
N ILE A 6 -18.22 1.21 2.57
CA ILE A 6 -17.50 0.16 3.31
C ILE A 6 -17.99 -1.26 3.00
N LYS A 7 -19.27 -1.43 2.66
CA LYS A 7 -19.86 -2.72 2.29
C LYS A 7 -19.20 -3.36 1.06
N GLU A 8 -18.55 -2.56 0.21
CA GLU A 8 -17.84 -3.03 -0.98
C GLU A 8 -16.42 -3.53 -0.65
N LEU A 9 -15.92 -3.34 0.57
CA LEU A 9 -14.57 -3.74 0.98
C LEU A 9 -14.36 -5.26 0.84
N ALA A 10 -15.38 -6.07 1.12
CA ALA A 10 -15.31 -7.51 0.97
C ALA A 10 -15.03 -7.94 -0.48
N ALA A 11 -15.46 -7.14 -1.47
CA ALA A 11 -15.29 -7.45 -2.88
C ALA A 11 -13.87 -7.17 -3.40
N VAL A 12 -13.08 -6.33 -2.73
CA VAL A 12 -11.71 -5.98 -3.19
C VAL A 12 -10.63 -6.99 -2.79
N ASN A 13 -10.99 -8.02 -2.02
CA ASN A 13 -10.16 -9.16 -1.63
C ASN A 13 -8.83 -8.77 -0.95
N VAL A 14 -8.92 -7.93 0.08
CA VAL A 14 -7.76 -7.47 0.87
C VAL A 14 -7.90 -7.83 2.34
N THR A 15 -6.76 -7.95 3.03
CA THR A 15 -6.66 -8.03 4.48
C THR A 15 -5.98 -6.77 5.02
N THR A 16 -6.40 -6.31 6.20
CA THR A 16 -5.83 -5.15 6.93
C THR A 16 -5.68 -5.46 8.42
N GLY A 17 -5.08 -4.55 9.19
CA GLY A 17 -5.03 -4.66 10.66
C GLY A 17 -3.99 -5.67 11.15
N PHE A 18 -2.76 -5.54 10.67
CA PHE A 18 -1.66 -6.48 10.89
C PHE A 18 -0.94 -6.26 12.22
N SER A 19 -1.24 -5.18 12.95
CA SER A 19 -0.60 -4.86 14.23
C SER A 19 -1.58 -4.35 15.29
N ASN A 20 -1.21 -4.51 16.57
CA ASN A 20 -1.96 -3.92 17.69
C ASN A 20 -2.04 -2.39 17.60
N MET A 21 -1.04 -1.75 16.98
CA MET A 21 -1.05 -0.31 16.74
C MET A 21 -2.15 0.08 15.74
N GLU A 22 -2.31 -0.69 14.66
CA GLU A 22 -3.38 -0.46 13.70
C GLU A 22 -4.76 -0.72 14.30
N LEU A 23 -4.90 -1.79 15.09
CA LEU A 23 -6.16 -2.09 15.78
C LEU A 23 -6.53 -0.98 16.77
N GLY A 24 -5.56 -0.48 17.56
CA GLY A 24 -5.76 0.67 18.46
C GLY A 24 -6.17 1.94 17.71
N GLY A 25 -5.42 2.30 16.67
CA GLY A 25 -5.71 3.48 15.85
C GLY A 25 -7.06 3.41 15.14
N TYR A 26 -7.49 2.21 14.71
CA TYR A 26 -8.81 1.99 14.13
C TYR A 26 -9.93 2.22 15.16
N MET A 27 -9.77 1.73 16.39
CA MET A 27 -10.73 2.00 17.47
C MET A 27 -10.79 3.50 17.82
N ASP A 28 -9.64 4.18 17.87
CA ASP A 28 -9.58 5.63 18.11
C ASP A 28 -10.31 6.41 17.01
N PHE A 29 -10.14 6.00 15.76
CA PHE A 29 -10.87 6.53 14.61
C PHE A 29 -12.39 6.34 14.74
N GLN A 30 -12.85 5.12 15.08
CA GLN A 30 -14.28 4.85 15.29
C GLN A 30 -14.85 5.69 16.44
N ASN A 31 -14.08 5.85 17.52
CA ASN A 31 -14.47 6.66 18.67
C ASN A 31 -14.59 8.15 18.31
N ALA A 32 -13.63 8.70 17.55
CA ALA A 32 -13.69 10.08 17.07
C ALA A 32 -14.95 10.34 16.23
N CYS A 33 -15.34 9.37 15.40
CA CYS A 33 -16.58 9.43 14.62
C CYS A 33 -17.83 9.36 15.46
N ALA A 34 -17.89 8.42 16.41
CA ALA A 34 -19.01 8.30 17.33
C ALA A 34 -19.23 9.60 18.12
N GLN A 35 -18.14 10.21 18.61
CA GLN A 35 -18.20 11.50 19.33
C GLN A 35 -18.69 12.65 18.46
N ALA A 36 -18.23 12.74 17.21
CA ALA A 36 -18.59 13.82 16.30
C ALA A 36 -20.05 13.72 15.78
N THR A 37 -20.57 12.50 15.66
CA THR A 37 -21.88 12.24 15.01
C THR A 37 -22.99 11.89 16.00
N GLY A 38 -22.64 11.44 17.21
CA GLY A 38 -23.58 10.88 18.19
C GLY A 38 -24.05 9.46 17.87
N GLN A 39 -23.51 8.81 16.83
CA GLN A 39 -23.77 7.41 16.49
C GLN A 39 -22.86 6.45 17.27
N THR A 40 -23.09 5.15 17.15
CA THR A 40 -22.26 4.14 17.82
C THR A 40 -20.97 3.89 17.03
N MET A 41 -19.94 3.36 17.69
CA MET A 41 -18.67 3.01 17.02
C MET A 41 -18.87 1.95 15.92
N ASP A 42 -19.85 1.05 16.09
CA ASP A 42 -20.15 -0.03 15.14
C ASP A 42 -20.80 0.50 13.84
N ASP A 43 -21.28 1.75 13.83
CA ASP A 43 -21.84 2.40 12.64
C ASP A 43 -20.74 2.92 11.67
N PHE A 44 -19.47 2.93 12.10
CA PHE A 44 -18.33 3.43 11.32
C PHE A 44 -17.20 2.40 11.22
N PRO A 45 -16.35 2.47 10.18
CA PRO A 45 -16.36 3.37 9.03
C PRO A 45 -17.51 3.09 8.08
N ASN A 46 -17.95 4.10 7.35
CA ASN A 46 -18.96 3.95 6.30
C ASN A 46 -18.37 4.04 4.88
N TRP A 47 -17.12 4.49 4.75
CA TRP A 47 -16.38 4.55 3.49
C TRP A 47 -14.97 4.00 3.64
N PHE A 48 -14.41 3.56 2.51
CA PHE A 48 -12.99 3.27 2.38
C PHE A 48 -12.47 3.78 1.04
N ARG A 49 -11.16 3.94 0.93
CA ARG A 49 -10.47 4.08 -0.35
C ARG A 49 -9.20 3.25 -0.29
N MET A 50 -8.77 2.72 -1.42
CA MET A 50 -7.59 1.89 -1.52
C MET A 50 -6.57 2.55 -2.41
N ASP A 51 -5.30 2.42 -2.04
CA ASP A 51 -4.17 2.77 -2.88
C ASP A 51 -4.07 1.83 -4.09
N ASP A 52 -3.80 2.38 -5.26
CA ASP A 52 -3.70 1.62 -6.51
C ASP A 52 -2.56 0.58 -6.45
N ARG A 53 -1.53 0.82 -5.63
CA ARG A 53 -0.44 -0.13 -5.33
C ARG A 53 -0.95 -1.47 -4.79
N VAL A 54 -2.08 -1.48 -4.08
CA VAL A 54 -2.65 -2.75 -3.58
C VAL A 54 -3.04 -3.67 -4.74
N ASN A 55 -3.60 -3.10 -5.82
CA ASN A 55 -3.89 -3.88 -7.03
C ASN A 55 -2.64 -4.09 -7.89
N GLN A 56 -1.75 -3.09 -7.94
CA GLN A 56 -0.59 -3.11 -8.81
C GLN A 56 0.45 -4.13 -8.33
N ILE A 57 0.79 -4.14 -7.04
CA ILE A 57 1.88 -4.91 -6.46
C ILE A 57 1.45 -5.71 -5.21
N GLY A 58 0.14 -5.83 -4.95
CA GLY A 58 -0.36 -6.67 -3.86
C GLY A 58 -0.26 -6.10 -2.45
N THR A 59 0.31 -4.91 -2.29
CA THR A 59 0.53 -4.25 -0.99
C THR A 59 0.39 -2.75 -1.12
N GLY A 60 -0.08 -2.09 -0.06
CA GLY A 60 -0.30 -0.65 -0.03
C GLY A 60 -1.14 -0.26 1.17
N THR A 61 -1.99 0.76 1.02
CA THR A 61 -2.80 1.29 2.11
C THR A 61 -4.28 1.26 1.75
N VAL A 62 -5.13 0.86 2.70
CA VAL A 62 -6.55 1.19 2.72
C VAL A 62 -6.74 2.33 3.71
N ALA A 63 -7.38 3.41 3.29
CA ALA A 63 -7.83 4.45 4.21
C ALA A 63 -9.33 4.26 4.48
N TYR A 64 -9.67 4.08 5.75
CA TYR A 64 -11.03 4.12 6.25
C TYR A 64 -11.47 5.57 6.40
N GLY A 65 -12.75 5.83 6.11
CA GLY A 65 -13.32 7.16 6.06
C GLY A 65 -14.65 7.20 6.75
N CYS A 66 -14.85 8.30 7.45
CA CYS A 66 -16.06 8.58 8.20
C CYS A 66 -16.67 9.85 7.65
N TRP A 67 -17.75 9.67 6.90
CA TRP A 67 -18.49 10.76 6.28
C TRP A 67 -19.82 10.94 7.00
N TRP A 68 -20.15 12.18 7.36
CA TRP A 68 -21.39 12.51 8.02
C TRP A 68 -21.95 13.83 7.49
N ASN A 69 -23.23 13.85 7.12
CA ASN A 69 -23.89 15.05 6.56
C ASN A 69 -23.13 15.74 5.41
N GLY A 70 -22.42 14.97 4.58
CA GLY A 70 -21.65 15.48 3.44
C GLY A 70 -20.24 15.96 3.78
N GLU A 71 -19.81 15.85 5.04
CA GLU A 71 -18.48 16.23 5.50
C GLU A 71 -17.66 14.99 5.87
N MET A 72 -16.36 15.03 5.58
CA MET A 72 -15.41 14.01 6.03
C MET A 72 -14.91 14.37 7.42
N ILE A 73 -15.37 13.62 8.42
CA ILE A 73 -15.07 13.86 9.84
C ILE A 73 -13.67 13.37 10.21
N ALA A 74 -13.34 12.15 9.80
CA ALA A 74 -12.07 11.50 10.11
C ALA A 74 -11.67 10.51 9.02
N THR A 75 -10.37 10.21 8.98
CA THR A 75 -9.81 9.12 8.16
C THR A 75 -8.77 8.35 8.95
N PHE A 76 -8.62 7.07 8.64
CA PHE A 76 -7.62 6.22 9.25
C PHE A 76 -6.95 5.33 8.20
N PRO A 77 -5.64 5.49 7.94
CA PRO A 77 -4.90 4.60 7.05
C PRO A 77 -4.53 3.30 7.77
N SER A 78 -4.60 2.18 7.05
CA SER A 78 -4.10 0.87 7.47
C SER A 78 -3.39 0.20 6.30
N LEU A 79 -2.34 -0.56 6.59
CA LEU A 79 -1.68 -1.45 5.65
C LEU A 79 -2.71 -2.43 5.08
N ALA A 80 -2.64 -2.64 3.77
CA ALA A 80 -3.53 -3.53 3.04
C ALA A 80 -2.73 -4.49 2.15
N LEU A 81 -3.08 -5.78 2.23
CA LEU A 81 -2.46 -6.84 1.46
C LEU A 81 -3.51 -7.59 0.66
N LYS A 82 -3.23 -7.91 -0.60
CA LYS A 82 -4.07 -8.78 -1.43
C LYS A 82 -4.04 -10.21 -0.92
N ASN A 83 -5.20 -10.86 -0.86
CA ASN A 83 -5.30 -12.25 -0.41
C ASN A 83 -4.94 -13.28 -1.49
N ASP A 84 -4.95 -12.86 -2.76
CA ASP A 84 -4.83 -13.70 -3.95
C ASP A 84 -3.48 -13.52 -4.68
N LEU A 85 -2.41 -13.21 -3.93
CA LEU A 85 -1.09 -13.10 -4.53
C LEU A 85 -0.61 -14.46 -5.06
N ALA A 86 -0.25 -14.47 -6.34
CA ALA A 86 0.28 -15.65 -7.01
C ALA A 86 1.57 -16.15 -6.34
N SER A 87 1.81 -17.46 -6.43
CA SER A 87 3.04 -18.10 -5.94
C SER A 87 3.77 -18.79 -7.11
N PRO A 88 5.06 -18.47 -7.38
CA PRO A 88 5.90 -17.55 -6.61
C PRO A 88 5.51 -16.08 -6.83
N TYR A 89 5.48 -15.32 -5.73
CA TYR A 89 5.20 -13.88 -5.78
C TYR A 89 6.40 -13.15 -6.40
N CYS A 90 6.16 -12.47 -7.52
CA CYS A 90 7.16 -11.65 -8.18
C CYS A 90 6.55 -10.36 -8.71
N LEU A 91 7.43 -9.40 -9.00
CA LEU A 91 7.08 -8.12 -9.60
C LEU A 91 7.81 -7.93 -10.92
N LYS A 92 7.16 -7.32 -11.90
CA LYS A 92 7.73 -6.99 -13.20
C LYS A 92 7.91 -5.49 -13.33
N SER A 93 9.08 -5.05 -13.79
CA SER A 93 9.35 -3.64 -14.08
C SER A 93 8.55 -3.20 -15.30
N ILE A 94 7.71 -2.18 -15.13
CA ILE A 94 6.99 -1.50 -16.22
C ILE A 94 7.58 -0.12 -16.53
N ALA A 95 8.70 0.23 -15.90
CA ALA A 95 9.39 1.48 -16.15
C ALA A 95 9.90 1.56 -17.60
N ALA A 96 9.82 2.75 -18.20
CA ALA A 96 10.33 3.00 -19.55
C ALA A 96 11.86 2.98 -19.63
N GLN A 97 12.55 3.14 -18.50
CA GLN A 97 14.01 3.17 -18.39
C GLN A 97 14.46 2.20 -17.28
N PRO A 98 15.72 1.74 -17.32
CA PRO A 98 16.27 0.93 -16.24
C PRO A 98 16.17 1.64 -14.89
N LEU A 99 15.84 0.87 -13.85
CA LEU A 99 15.78 1.34 -12.47
C LEU A 99 17.05 0.91 -11.76
N ASP A 100 17.66 1.82 -11.03
CA ASP A 100 18.84 1.49 -10.21
C ASP A 100 18.42 0.75 -8.92
N ILE A 101 19.24 -0.22 -8.53
CA ILE A 101 19.14 -0.93 -7.25
C ILE A 101 20.10 -0.27 -6.27
N TYR A 102 19.62 0.07 -5.08
CA TYR A 102 20.38 0.77 -4.04
C TYR A 102 20.51 -0.07 -2.77
N SER A 103 21.56 0.17 -1.98
CA SER A 103 21.79 -0.53 -0.71
C SER A 103 20.80 -0.16 0.39
N ASP A 104 20.22 1.04 0.32
CA ASP A 104 19.17 1.55 1.20
C ASP A 104 18.15 2.32 0.33
N PRO A 105 16.92 2.58 0.78
CA PRO A 105 15.92 3.34 0.06
C PRO A 105 16.20 4.84 0.16
N ASP A 106 17.35 5.23 -0.37
CA ASP A 106 17.87 6.59 -0.43
C ASP A 106 18.52 6.81 -1.80
N PRO A 107 18.17 7.88 -2.54
CA PRO A 107 18.81 8.25 -3.80
C PRO A 107 20.34 8.28 -3.79
N THR A 108 20.91 8.57 -2.63
CA THR A 108 22.34 8.80 -2.41
C THR A 108 23.06 7.57 -1.89
N ALA A 109 22.33 6.48 -1.61
CA ALA A 109 22.90 5.21 -1.18
C ALA A 109 23.76 4.59 -2.28
N THR A 110 24.53 3.56 -1.91
CA THR A 110 25.41 2.88 -2.85
C THR A 110 24.57 2.16 -3.91
N ARG A 111 24.85 2.43 -5.18
CA ARG A 111 24.25 1.73 -6.32
C ARG A 111 24.85 0.33 -6.45
N LEU A 112 23.99 -0.68 -6.42
CA LEU A 112 24.35 -2.10 -6.44
C LEU A 112 24.14 -2.76 -7.82
N GLY A 113 23.20 -2.25 -8.61
CA GLY A 113 22.83 -2.86 -9.88
C GLY A 113 21.70 -2.11 -10.58
N THR A 114 21.04 -2.80 -11.51
CA THR A 114 19.89 -2.30 -12.27
C THR A 114 18.84 -3.36 -12.48
N VAL A 115 17.59 -2.92 -12.62
CA VAL A 115 16.47 -3.68 -13.16
C VAL A 115 16.10 -3.08 -14.51
N ALA A 116 16.19 -3.86 -15.58
CA ALA A 116 15.82 -3.43 -16.91
C ALA A 116 14.28 -3.30 -17.07
N PRO A 117 13.81 -2.51 -18.05
CA PRO A 117 12.39 -2.53 -18.45
C PRO A 117 11.92 -3.95 -18.77
N GLY A 118 10.79 -4.36 -18.20
CA GLY A 118 10.21 -5.70 -18.37
C GLY A 118 10.86 -6.81 -17.55
N GLU A 119 11.95 -6.53 -16.83
CA GLU A 119 12.63 -7.51 -15.99
C GLU A 119 11.80 -7.84 -14.73
N THR A 120 11.82 -9.11 -14.34
CA THR A 120 11.16 -9.59 -13.13
C THR A 120 12.12 -9.54 -11.95
N VAL A 121 11.63 -9.03 -10.82
CA VAL A 121 12.31 -9.03 -9.53
C VAL A 121 11.56 -9.91 -8.55
N GLN A 122 12.30 -10.51 -7.61
CA GLN A 122 11.70 -11.17 -6.47
C GLN A 122 11.76 -10.24 -5.26
N PRO A 123 10.61 -9.84 -4.69
CA PRO A 123 10.59 -9.07 -3.45
C PRO A 123 11.23 -9.82 -2.28
N SER A 124 11.81 -9.10 -1.32
CA SER A 124 12.44 -9.70 -0.14
C SER A 124 11.46 -10.34 0.85
N SER A 125 10.17 -10.04 0.70
CA SER A 125 9.08 -10.57 1.51
C SER A 125 7.83 -10.74 0.64
N THR A 126 6.90 -11.58 1.11
CA THR A 126 5.57 -11.69 0.53
C THR A 126 4.54 -11.21 1.55
N PRO A 127 3.80 -10.13 1.26
CA PRO A 127 3.93 -9.27 0.09
C PRO A 127 5.15 -8.35 0.19
N ALA A 128 5.39 -7.54 -0.85
CA ALA A 128 6.57 -6.69 -0.92
C ALA A 128 6.63 -5.70 0.26
N LEU A 129 7.82 -5.52 0.83
CA LEU A 129 8.05 -4.48 1.81
C LEU A 129 8.15 -3.13 1.09
N LEU A 130 7.26 -2.21 1.45
CA LEU A 130 7.27 -0.82 0.99
C LEU A 130 7.87 0.09 2.06
N ARG A 131 8.68 1.05 1.60
CA ARG A 131 9.16 2.15 2.45
C ARG A 131 8.97 3.47 1.74
N ASP A 132 8.26 4.38 2.40
CA ASP A 132 8.14 5.76 1.95
C ASP A 132 9.25 6.61 2.56
N VAL A 133 10.06 7.24 1.72
CA VAL A 133 11.16 8.14 2.11
C VAL A 133 10.98 9.44 1.33
N ASN A 134 10.66 10.53 2.05
CA ASN A 134 10.42 11.86 1.46
C ASN A 134 9.36 11.86 0.33
N GLY A 135 8.35 11.00 0.43
CA GLY A 135 7.27 10.88 -0.56
C GLY A 135 7.59 9.97 -1.75
N GLU A 136 8.79 9.39 -1.81
CA GLU A 136 9.16 8.34 -2.75
C GLU A 136 9.01 6.97 -2.09
N THR A 137 8.29 6.07 -2.76
CA THR A 137 8.10 4.69 -2.33
C THR A 137 9.18 3.80 -2.93
N TRP A 138 9.72 2.93 -2.08
CA TRP A 138 10.76 1.97 -2.41
C TRP A 138 10.30 0.55 -2.11
N ILE A 139 10.70 -0.41 -2.94
CA ILE A 139 10.47 -1.84 -2.75
C ILE A 139 11.79 -2.51 -2.41
N ALA A 140 11.79 -3.32 -1.35
CA ALA A 140 12.91 -4.21 -1.06
C ALA A 140 12.84 -5.49 -1.94
N ILE A 141 13.93 -5.81 -2.61
CA ILE A 141 14.06 -6.98 -3.50
C ILE A 141 15.19 -7.89 -3.03
N ALA A 142 15.08 -9.19 -3.32
CA ALA A 142 16.09 -10.22 -3.10
C ALA A 142 16.78 -10.68 -4.40
N THR A 143 16.17 -10.43 -5.56
CA THR A 143 16.70 -10.83 -6.88
C THR A 143 16.36 -9.73 -7.90
N PRO A 144 17.26 -9.37 -8.84
CA PRO A 144 18.55 -10.01 -9.16
C PRO A 144 19.70 -9.71 -8.20
N VAL A 145 19.62 -8.61 -7.47
CA VAL A 145 20.57 -8.22 -6.41
C VAL A 145 19.75 -7.75 -5.22
N GLU A 146 20.11 -8.20 -4.01
CA GLU A 146 19.44 -7.76 -2.80
C GLU A 146 19.63 -6.25 -2.59
N GLY A 147 18.54 -5.53 -2.39
CA GLY A 147 18.56 -4.07 -2.24
C GLY A 147 17.18 -3.44 -2.37
N TRP A 148 17.18 -2.14 -2.66
CA TRP A 148 15.99 -1.30 -2.78
C TRP A 148 15.87 -0.72 -4.18
N VAL A 149 14.68 -0.80 -4.74
CA VAL A 149 14.35 -0.20 -6.05
C VAL A 149 13.24 0.81 -5.88
N ARG A 150 13.33 1.91 -6.63
CA ARG A 150 12.30 2.95 -6.62
C ARG A 150 11.03 2.42 -7.28
N HIS A 151 9.94 2.44 -6.53
CA HIS A 151 8.63 2.15 -7.06
C HIS A 151 7.98 3.41 -7.65
N GLY A 152 8.12 4.58 -7.02
CA GLY A 152 7.53 5.80 -7.57
C GLY A 152 7.22 6.80 -6.48
N MET A 153 6.40 7.81 -6.81
CA MET A 153 5.91 8.76 -5.80
C MET A 153 4.67 8.20 -5.11
N GLY A 154 4.51 8.49 -3.83
CA GLY A 154 3.35 8.05 -3.05
C GLY A 154 2.03 8.51 -3.68
N GLY A 155 1.14 7.56 -3.96
CA GLY A 155 -0.17 7.81 -4.55
C GLY A 155 -0.20 7.87 -6.09
N GLU A 156 0.92 7.69 -6.77
CA GLU A 156 1.01 7.57 -8.23
C GLU A 156 1.19 6.10 -8.65
N PRO A 157 0.82 5.72 -9.89
CA PRO A 157 1.17 4.42 -10.45
C PRO A 157 2.68 4.21 -10.40
N GLY A 158 3.12 3.09 -9.82
CA GLY A 158 4.53 2.82 -9.66
C GLY A 158 5.16 2.08 -10.84
N ASN A 159 6.45 1.82 -10.72
CA ASN A 159 7.34 1.23 -11.72
C ASN A 159 7.24 -0.29 -11.80
N PHE A 160 6.41 -0.92 -10.98
CA PHE A 160 6.30 -2.37 -10.87
C PHE A 160 4.84 -2.81 -10.86
N GLU A 161 4.58 -3.98 -11.40
CA GLU A 161 3.30 -4.69 -11.29
C GLU A 161 3.52 -6.15 -10.86
N CYS A 162 2.50 -6.79 -10.28
CA CYS A 162 2.49 -8.23 -10.05
C CYS A 162 2.73 -8.96 -11.38
N CYS A 163 3.57 -9.99 -11.35
CA CYS A 163 3.68 -10.90 -12.47
C CYS A 163 2.32 -11.55 -12.80
N GLU A 164 2.11 -11.86 -14.08
CA GLU A 164 1.02 -12.73 -14.55
C GLU A 164 1.22 -14.19 -14.16
#